data_AF-A0A2I0WZC3-F1
#
_entry.id   AF-A0A2I0WZC3-F1
#
_cell.length_a   1.000
_cell.length_b   1.000
_cell.length_c   1.000
_cell.angle_alpha   90.00
_cell.angle_beta   90.00
_cell.angle_gamma   90.00
#
_symmetry.space_group_name_H-M   'P 1'
#
loop_
_entity.id
_entity.type
_entity.pdbx_description
1 polymer ?
#
loop_
_entity_poly.entity_id
_entity_poly.type
_entity_poly.pdbx_seq_one_letter_code
_entity_poly.pdbx_strand_id
1 'polypeptide(L)'
;MNPSLSSFFFLAFSAFSSLASSSGDEDFLLLHRPLFANRHVAGGGDVDPENLWFLCASWRFAGEANNLAPWTIVPLECGGYVREYMTGKAYVFDLEITAREAAVFARSVPLADDGKDAWVFDVDETMLSNLPYYADHGYG
;
A
#
# COMPACT_ATOMS: atom_id res chain seq x y z
N MET A 1 25.56 57.11 18.94
CA MET A 1 25.34 55.81 19.59
C MET A 1 24.89 54.84 18.52
N ASN A 2 25.79 53.92 18.18
CA ASN A 2 25.70 52.61 17.51
C ASN A 2 24.64 52.28 16.43
N PRO A 3 25.04 51.41 15.47
CA PRO A 3 24.40 51.24 14.17
C PRO A 3 23.51 49.99 14.10
N SER A 4 22.77 49.89 12.99
CA SER A 4 22.24 48.69 12.31
C SER A 4 21.84 47.47 13.14
N LEU A 5 20.61 46.99 12.96
CA LEU A 5 20.39 45.55 12.78
C LEU A 5 19.23 45.34 11.82
N SER A 6 19.58 45.34 10.53
CA SER A 6 18.79 44.69 9.48
C SER A 6 18.46 43.29 9.98
N SER A 7 17.18 42.97 10.14
CA SER A 7 16.73 41.61 10.44
C SER A 7 16.90 40.76 9.18
N PHE A 8 18.15 40.41 8.90
CA PHE A 8 18.47 39.24 8.10
C PHE A 8 18.09 38.03 8.95
N PHE A 9 16.86 37.56 8.80
CA PHE A 9 16.53 36.18 9.13
C PHE A 9 17.28 35.30 8.13
N PHE A 10 18.57 35.04 8.40
CA PHE A 10 19.25 33.89 7.84
C PHE A 10 18.61 32.67 8.49
N LEU A 11 17.57 32.13 7.84
CA LEU A 11 17.28 30.71 7.96
C LEU A 11 18.52 30.00 7.41
N ALA A 12 19.45 29.68 8.30
CA ALA A 12 20.46 28.68 8.05
C ALA A 12 19.70 27.37 7.81
N PHE A 13 19.34 27.12 6.56
CA PHE A 13 18.89 25.83 6.11
C PHE A 13 20.10 24.92 6.30
N SER A 14 20.13 24.21 7.42
CA SER A 14 21.02 23.07 7.59
C SER A 14 20.62 22.05 6.53
N ALA A 15 21.21 22.18 5.34
CA ALA A 15 21.21 21.14 4.34
C ALA A 15 21.96 19.96 4.96
N PHE A 16 21.22 19.03 5.55
CA PHE A 16 21.72 17.68 5.79
C PHE A 16 21.93 17.07 4.41
N SER A 17 23.09 17.36 3.84
CA SER A 17 23.57 16.79 2.60
C SER A 17 24.04 15.39 2.97
N SER A 18 23.16 14.40 2.88
CA SER A 18 23.60 13.01 2.86
C SER A 18 24.36 12.81 1.55
N LEU A 19 25.68 12.93 1.60
CA LEU A 19 26.58 12.38 0.59
C LEU A 19 26.47 10.86 0.65
N ALA A 20 25.49 10.29 -0.03
CA ALA A 20 25.56 8.90 -0.43
C ALA A 20 26.45 8.83 -1.68
N SER A 21 27.69 8.37 -1.50
CA SER A 21 28.54 7.98 -2.62
C SER A 21 27.82 6.90 -3.43
N SER A 22 27.35 7.24 -4.63
CA SER A 22 26.97 6.28 -5.65
C SER A 22 28.24 5.84 -6.38
N SER A 23 28.88 4.79 -5.88
CA SER A 23 29.87 4.02 -6.64
C SER A 23 29.32 2.62 -6.89
N GLY A 24 28.76 2.45 -8.09
CA GLY A 24 28.56 1.20 -8.84
C GLY A 24 28.23 -0.06 -8.06
N ASP A 25 26.96 -0.45 -8.10
CA ASP A 25 26.58 -1.69 -8.80
C ASP A 25 25.07 -1.69 -9.01
N GLU A 26 24.68 -1.37 -10.25
CA GLU A 26 23.35 -1.54 -10.80
C GLU A 26 23.04 -3.04 -10.93
N ASP A 27 22.68 -3.71 -9.83
CA ASP A 27 22.06 -5.05 -9.89
C ASP A 27 21.18 -5.37 -8.67
N PHE A 28 20.31 -4.43 -8.29
CA PHE A 28 19.29 -4.65 -7.25
C PHE A 28 17.85 -4.60 -7.78
N LEU A 29 17.67 -4.33 -9.09
CA LEU A 29 16.37 -4.04 -9.71
C LEU A 29 15.81 -5.15 -10.61
N LEU A 30 16.40 -6.36 -10.63
CA LEU A 30 15.84 -7.52 -11.33
C LEU A 30 15.59 -8.73 -10.42
N LEU A 31 15.31 -8.50 -9.15
CA LEU A 31 14.71 -9.53 -8.31
C LEU A 31 13.23 -9.67 -8.70
N HIS A 32 12.98 -10.41 -9.79
CA HIS A 32 11.73 -11.12 -10.03
C HIS A 32 11.50 -12.02 -8.81
N ARG A 33 10.83 -11.49 -7.79
CA ARG A 33 10.54 -12.18 -6.53
C ARG A 33 9.09 -12.66 -6.55
N PRO A 34 8.77 -13.80 -7.17
CA PRO A 34 7.57 -14.52 -6.76
C PRO A 34 7.93 -15.22 -5.44
N LEU A 35 7.88 -14.48 -4.32
CA LEU A 35 8.19 -15.06 -3.01
C LEU A 35 7.16 -16.08 -2.53
N PHE A 36 6.03 -16.26 -3.23
CA PHE A 36 4.96 -17.11 -2.74
C PHE A 36 4.85 -18.47 -3.44
N ALA A 37 5.09 -18.59 -4.75
CA ALA A 37 4.68 -19.80 -5.48
C ALA A 37 5.73 -20.93 -5.59
N ASN A 38 7.04 -20.64 -5.62
CA ASN A 38 7.98 -21.64 -6.14
C ASN A 38 8.52 -22.65 -5.12
N ARG A 39 8.26 -22.49 -3.81
CA ARG A 39 8.86 -23.39 -2.79
C ARG A 39 7.95 -24.54 -2.36
N HIS A 40 6.63 -24.38 -2.40
CA HIS A 40 5.70 -25.38 -1.86
C HIS A 40 5.06 -26.28 -2.93
N VAL A 41 5.02 -25.85 -4.19
CA VAL A 41 4.51 -26.69 -5.30
C VAL A 41 5.51 -27.80 -5.69
N ALA A 42 6.79 -27.65 -5.35
CA ALA A 42 7.83 -28.64 -5.69
C ALA A 42 7.89 -29.86 -4.74
N GLY A 43 7.19 -29.84 -3.61
CA GLY A 43 7.13 -30.95 -2.66
C GLY A 43 5.69 -31.24 -2.30
N GLY A 44 5.11 -32.30 -2.89
CA GLY A 44 3.72 -32.72 -2.70
C GLY A 44 3.39 -33.20 -1.28
N GLY A 45 3.57 -32.33 -0.29
CA GLY A 45 2.98 -32.45 1.03
C GLY A 45 1.71 -31.61 1.07
N ASP A 46 0.66 -32.17 1.67
CA ASP A 46 -0.57 -31.44 1.96
C ASP A 46 -0.22 -30.14 2.70
N VAL A 47 -0.54 -28.99 2.09
CA VAL A 47 -0.39 -27.71 2.79
C VAL A 47 -1.47 -27.68 3.85
N ASP A 48 -1.04 -27.64 5.11
CA ASP A 48 -1.93 -27.45 6.24
C ASP A 48 -2.81 -26.19 6.01
N PRO A 49 -4.15 -26.31 5.98
CA PRO A 49 -5.05 -25.21 5.67
C PRO A 49 -4.86 -23.98 6.56
N GLU A 50 -4.49 -24.19 7.83
CA GLU A 50 -4.22 -23.10 8.76
C GLU A 50 -2.95 -22.33 8.36
N ASN A 51 -1.86 -23.05 8.02
CA ASN A 51 -0.64 -22.44 7.52
C ASN A 51 -0.85 -21.70 6.19
N LEU A 52 -1.72 -22.22 5.31
CA LEU A 52 -2.07 -21.54 4.05
C LEU A 52 -2.79 -20.22 4.31
N TRP A 53 -3.74 -20.19 5.25
CA TRP A 53 -4.45 -18.98 5.63
C TRP A 53 -3.50 -17.87 6.08
N PHE A 54 -2.55 -18.19 6.98
CA PHE A 54 -1.58 -17.21 7.46
C PHE A 54 -0.60 -16.76 6.37
N LEU A 55 -0.21 -17.66 5.47
CA LEU A 55 0.61 -17.31 4.31
C LEU A 55 -0.11 -16.29 3.41
N CYS A 56 -1.38 -16.55 3.07
CA CYS A 56 -2.18 -15.67 2.22
C CYS A 56 -2.52 -14.34 2.91
N ALA A 57 -2.73 -14.34 4.22
CA ALA A 57 -2.89 -13.11 4.99
C ALA A 57 -1.60 -12.26 4.98
N SER A 58 -0.44 -12.90 5.11
CA SER A 58 0.85 -12.23 5.05
C SER A 58 1.14 -11.70 3.65
N TRP A 59 0.77 -12.46 2.61
CA TRP A 59 0.80 -12.02 1.21
C TRP A 59 -0.03 -10.75 1.01
N ARG A 60 -1.31 -10.76 1.42
CA ARG A 60 -2.20 -9.60 1.30
C ARG A 60 -1.60 -8.38 1.99
N PHE A 61 -1.19 -8.53 3.26
CA PHE A 61 -0.61 -7.44 4.02
C PHE A 61 0.65 -6.86 3.37
N ALA A 62 1.53 -7.72 2.85
CA ALA A 62 2.73 -7.28 2.17
C ALA A 62 2.42 -6.63 0.79
N GLY A 63 1.30 -7.00 0.15
CA GLY A 63 0.73 -6.28 -1.00
C GLY A 63 0.28 -4.86 -0.63
N GLU A 64 -0.54 -4.72 0.41
CA GLU A 64 -1.03 -3.41 0.90
C GLU A 64 0.10 -2.48 1.36
N ALA A 65 1.14 -3.04 1.98
CA ALA A 65 2.32 -2.30 2.40
C ALA A 65 3.33 -2.03 1.27
N ASN A 66 3.00 -2.38 0.02
CA ASN A 66 3.84 -2.23 -1.16
C ASN A 66 5.21 -2.93 -1.06
N ASN A 67 5.29 -4.03 -0.30
CA ASN A 67 6.50 -4.84 -0.13
C ASN A 67 6.64 -5.94 -1.19
N LEU A 68 5.59 -6.21 -1.98
CA LEU A 68 5.53 -7.29 -2.98
C LEU A 68 5.40 -6.81 -4.42
N ALA A 69 5.45 -5.51 -4.69
CA ALA A 69 5.24 -4.99 -6.04
C ALA A 69 6.46 -5.23 -6.96
N PRO A 70 6.25 -5.57 -8.24
CA PRO A 70 4.97 -5.86 -8.89
C PRO A 70 4.54 -7.34 -8.74
N TRP A 71 3.24 -7.56 -8.55
CA TRP A 71 2.58 -8.86 -8.72
C TRP A 71 1.44 -8.71 -9.74
N THR A 72 1.16 -9.75 -10.52
CA THR A 72 0.21 -9.67 -11.65
C THR A 72 -1.08 -10.44 -11.43
N ILE A 73 -1.08 -11.42 -10.52
CA ILE A 73 -2.24 -12.24 -10.17
C ILE A 73 -2.14 -12.65 -8.71
N VAL A 74 -3.30 -12.86 -8.06
CA VAL A 74 -3.37 -13.49 -6.74
C VAL A 74 -2.79 -14.92 -6.83
N PRO A 75 -1.96 -15.37 -5.87
CA PRO A 75 -1.54 -16.77 -5.81
C PRO A 75 -2.77 -17.70 -5.83
N LEU A 76 -2.75 -18.71 -6.69
CA LEU A 76 -3.93 -19.57 -6.93
C LEU A 76 -4.44 -20.21 -5.63
N GLU A 77 -3.52 -20.62 -4.76
CA GLU A 77 -3.79 -21.18 -3.44
C GLU A 77 -4.48 -20.19 -2.48
N CYS A 78 -4.36 -18.88 -2.72
CA CYS A 78 -4.93 -17.83 -1.90
C CYS A 78 -6.33 -17.36 -2.33
N GLY A 79 -6.89 -17.85 -3.45
CA GLY A 79 -8.24 -17.44 -3.90
C GLY A 79 -9.33 -17.70 -2.86
N GLY A 80 -9.22 -18.79 -2.09
CA GLY A 80 -10.12 -19.08 -0.96
C GLY A 80 -10.01 -18.06 0.17
N TYR A 81 -8.78 -17.68 0.53
CA TYR A 81 -8.52 -16.62 1.52
C TYR A 81 -9.08 -15.27 1.05
N VAL A 82 -8.82 -14.88 -0.21
CA VAL A 82 -9.29 -13.59 -0.76
C VAL A 82 -10.81 -13.54 -0.79
N ARG A 83 -11.47 -14.63 -1.19
CA ARG A 83 -12.94 -14.74 -1.09
C ARG A 83 -13.45 -14.45 0.31
N GLU A 84 -12.91 -15.11 1.32
CA GLU A 84 -13.36 -14.94 2.70
C GLU A 84 -13.06 -13.53 3.23
N TYR A 85 -11.91 -12.95 2.88
CA TYR A 85 -11.56 -11.58 3.23
C TYR A 85 -12.54 -10.57 2.60
N MET A 86 -12.77 -10.65 1.28
CA MET A 86 -13.57 -9.69 0.51
C MET A 86 -15.07 -9.78 0.78
N THR A 87 -15.59 -10.98 1.08
CA THR A 87 -17.02 -11.21 1.37
C THR A 87 -17.33 -11.23 2.87
N GLY A 88 -16.29 -11.27 3.71
CA GLY A 88 -16.39 -11.27 5.16
C GLY A 88 -16.37 -9.87 5.77
N LYS A 89 -16.24 -9.83 7.09
CA LYS A 89 -16.20 -8.56 7.86
C LYS A 89 -14.86 -7.83 7.76
N ALA A 90 -13.78 -8.55 7.47
CA ALA A 90 -12.44 -7.99 7.52
C ALA A 90 -12.27 -6.84 6.52
N TYR A 91 -12.65 -7.05 5.25
CA TYR A 91 -12.61 -5.99 4.24
C TYR A 91 -13.49 -4.79 4.61
N VAL A 92 -14.70 -5.03 5.15
CA VAL A 92 -15.60 -3.95 5.59
C VAL A 92 -14.96 -3.11 6.70
N PHE A 93 -14.35 -3.73 7.71
CA PHE A 93 -13.67 -2.99 8.78
C PHE A 93 -12.46 -2.20 8.26
N ASP A 94 -11.68 -2.76 7.34
CA ASP A 94 -10.54 -2.06 6.72
C ASP A 94 -11.03 -0.80 5.95
N LEU A 95 -12.15 -0.91 5.22
CA LEU A 95 -12.80 0.23 4.54
C LEU A 95 -13.35 1.27 5.53
N GLU A 96 -14.04 0.84 6.59
CA GLU A 96 -14.63 1.74 7.59
C GLU A 96 -13.55 2.57 8.30
N ILE A 97 -12.44 1.94 8.68
CA ILE A 97 -11.31 2.63 9.31
C ILE A 97 -10.71 3.64 8.32
N THR A 98 -10.45 3.22 7.09
CA THR A 98 -9.86 4.10 6.05
C THR A 98 -10.74 5.31 5.78
N ALA A 99 -12.04 5.11 5.55
CA ALA A 99 -12.98 6.19 5.30
C ALA A 99 -13.13 7.13 6.50
N ARG A 100 -13.14 6.58 7.72
CA ARG A 100 -13.22 7.37 8.96
C ARG A 100 -12.01 8.28 9.12
N GLU A 101 -10.80 7.73 8.99
CA GLU A 101 -9.56 8.51 9.14
C GLU A 101 -9.42 9.56 8.04
N ALA A 102 -9.76 9.22 6.79
CA ALA A 102 -9.83 10.18 5.69
C ALA A 102 -10.80 11.34 6.00
N ALA A 103 -12.00 11.04 6.51
CA ALA A 103 -12.98 12.05 6.86
C ALA A 103 -12.54 12.92 8.06
N VAL A 104 -11.83 12.35 9.04
CA VAL A 104 -11.22 13.11 10.15
C VAL A 104 -10.19 14.08 9.60
N PHE A 105 -9.30 13.61 8.73
CA PHE A 105 -8.31 14.46 8.07
C PHE A 105 -8.98 15.58 7.27
N ALA A 106 -9.97 15.26 6.43
CA ALA A 106 -10.71 16.23 5.62
C ALA A 106 -11.26 17.41 6.43
N ARG A 107 -11.85 17.12 7.61
CA ARG A 107 -12.40 18.16 8.50
C ARG A 107 -11.34 19.00 9.19
N SER A 108 -10.10 18.52 9.26
CA SER A 108 -8.99 19.23 9.91
C SER A 108 -8.25 20.20 8.99
N VAL A 109 -8.40 20.04 7.67
CA VAL A 109 -7.71 20.87 6.68
C VAL A 109 -8.36 22.26 6.60
N PRO A 110 -7.62 23.36 6.78
CA PRO A 110 -8.12 24.70 6.52
C PRO A 110 -8.39 24.89 5.02
N LEU A 111 -9.60 25.31 4.68
CA LEU A 111 -10.01 25.57 3.30
C LEU A 111 -9.67 27.00 2.89
N ALA A 112 -9.23 27.18 1.65
CA ALA A 112 -9.08 28.49 1.05
C ALA A 112 -10.48 28.94 0.60
N ASP A 113 -10.97 30.09 1.08
CA ASP A 113 -12.29 30.64 0.74
C ASP A 113 -12.35 31.15 -0.73
N ASP A 114 -11.80 30.38 -1.66
CA ASP A 114 -11.73 30.63 -3.10
C ASP A 114 -12.53 29.60 -3.92
N GLY A 115 -13.10 28.59 -3.26
CA GLY A 115 -13.93 27.55 -3.85
C GLY A 115 -13.17 26.55 -4.73
N LYS A 116 -11.85 26.42 -4.55
CA LYS A 116 -11.00 25.55 -5.38
C LYS A 116 -10.45 24.33 -4.64
N ASP A 117 -10.80 24.15 -3.37
CA ASP A 117 -10.44 22.96 -2.62
C ASP A 117 -11.15 21.73 -3.20
N ALA A 118 -10.38 20.66 -3.41
CA ALA A 118 -10.86 19.45 -4.05
C ALA A 118 -10.34 18.21 -3.32
N TRP A 119 -11.12 17.13 -3.41
CA TRP A 119 -10.73 15.79 -3.01
C TRP A 119 -10.81 14.88 -4.22
N VAL A 120 -9.73 14.15 -4.50
CA VAL A 120 -9.66 13.25 -5.65
C VAL A 120 -9.93 11.83 -5.20
N PHE A 121 -10.81 11.15 -5.92
CA PHE A 121 -11.13 9.74 -5.71
C PHE A 121 -10.81 8.97 -6.99
N ASP A 122 -10.19 7.81 -6.83
CA ASP A 122 -10.18 6.80 -7.89
C ASP A 122 -11.58 6.15 -8.01
N VAL A 123 -11.85 5.49 -9.12
CA VAL A 123 -13.16 4.89 -9.42
C VAL A 123 -13.18 3.43 -9.01
N ASP A 124 -12.41 2.60 -9.69
CA ASP A 124 -12.41 1.15 -9.51
C ASP A 124 -11.77 0.78 -8.16
N GLU A 125 -12.37 -0.18 -7.46
CA GLU A 125 -11.99 -0.67 -6.12
C GLU A 125 -11.94 0.41 -5.01
N THR A 126 -12.32 1.65 -5.34
CA THR A 126 -12.35 2.80 -4.42
C THR A 126 -13.77 3.34 -4.22
N MET A 127 -14.45 3.73 -5.30
CA MET A 127 -15.86 4.17 -5.27
C MET A 127 -16.81 3.09 -5.79
N LEU A 128 -16.36 2.28 -6.75
CA LEU A 128 -17.11 1.19 -7.35
C LEU A 128 -16.36 -0.12 -7.14
N SER A 129 -17.09 -1.20 -6.86
CA SER A 129 -16.49 -2.51 -6.62
C SER A 129 -16.64 -3.40 -7.85
N ASN A 130 -15.52 -3.92 -8.36
CA ASN A 130 -15.50 -4.99 -9.35
C ASN A 130 -15.57 -6.39 -8.73
N LEU A 131 -15.90 -6.51 -7.43
CA LEU A 131 -16.00 -7.80 -6.74
C LEU A 131 -16.91 -8.81 -7.46
N PRO A 132 -18.06 -8.45 -8.07
CA PRO A 132 -18.85 -9.40 -8.84
C PRO A 132 -18.08 -10.01 -10.02
N TYR A 133 -17.29 -9.20 -10.74
CA TYR A 133 -16.43 -9.69 -11.80
C TYR A 133 -15.37 -10.66 -11.24
N TYR A 134 -14.66 -10.27 -10.19
CA TYR A 134 -13.63 -11.13 -9.60
C TYR A 134 -14.20 -12.41 -8.98
N ALA A 135 -15.44 -12.41 -8.49
CA ALA A 135 -16.10 -13.60 -7.98
C ALA A 135 -16.26 -14.69 -9.06
N ASP A 136 -16.51 -14.28 -10.31
CA ASP A 136 -16.60 -15.17 -11.48
C ASP A 136 -15.21 -15.61 -12.00
N HIS A 137 -14.15 -14.94 -11.56
CA HIS A 137 -12.76 -15.17 -12.00
C HIS A 137 -11.85 -15.69 -10.87
N GLY A 138 -12.42 -16.31 -9.83
CA GLY A 138 -11.61 -16.97 -8.79
C GLY A 138 -11.03 -16.04 -7.72
N TYR A 139 -11.54 -14.81 -7.62
CA TYR A 139 -11.09 -13.76 -6.68
C TYR A 139 -9.68 -13.24 -6.95
N GLY A 140 -9.22 -13.29 -8.20
CA GLY A 140 -7.92 -12.80 -8.65
C GLY A 140 -7.52 -13.36 -9.99
#